data_AF-A0A1I6ZR22-F1
#
_entry.id   AF-A0A1I6ZR22-F1
#
_cell.length_a   1.000
_cell.length_b   1.000
_cell.length_c   1.000
_cell.angle_alpha   90.00
_cell.angle_beta   90.00
_cell.angle_gamma   90.00
#
_symmetry.space_group_name_H-M   'P 1'
#
loop_
_entity.id
_entity.type
_entity.pdbx_description
1 polymer ?
#
loop_
_entity_poly.entity_id
_entity_poly.type
_entity_poly.pdbx_seq_one_letter_code
_entity_poly.pdbx_strand_id
1 'polypeptide(L)'
;MRIKTLLISTCLIMSGCVPHISDSVEELAETTVKKSNEKPVVERARKTEAELAAVTALAGKWSVVRKQGQKPCALQLKTAQFGKNYSASSVCSGRPNVWAWNTKEDALVLYDHRSEVIGSFHKNEVGSWKEAKAGGDPALRLIRHGQ
;
A
#
# COMPACT_ATOMS: atom_id res chain seq x y z
N MET A 1 -51.79 2.86 -5.50
CA MET A 1 -52.77 3.90 -5.91
C MET A 1 -52.52 5.15 -5.07
N ARG A 2 -52.88 6.30 -5.64
CA ARG A 2 -52.80 7.68 -5.11
C ARG A 2 -53.19 7.75 -3.62
N ILE A 3 -52.66 8.70 -2.85
CA ILE A 3 -53.35 9.99 -2.62
C ILE A 3 -52.33 11.10 -2.36
N LYS A 4 -52.42 12.13 -3.22
CA LYS A 4 -51.91 13.48 -3.03
C LYS A 4 -52.87 14.20 -2.08
N THR A 5 -52.37 14.90 -1.08
CA THR A 5 -53.13 16.00 -0.46
C THR A 5 -52.17 17.11 -0.07
N LEU A 6 -52.12 18.13 -0.92
CA LEU A 6 -51.67 19.48 -0.59
C LEU A 6 -52.77 20.13 0.25
N LEU A 7 -52.44 20.67 1.43
CA LEU A 7 -53.29 21.64 2.12
C LEU A 7 -52.41 22.81 2.54
N ILE A 8 -52.48 23.86 1.70
CA ILE A 8 -52.02 25.20 2.00
C ILE A 8 -53.07 25.79 2.95
N SER A 9 -52.68 26.05 4.19
CA SER A 9 -53.47 26.84 5.14
C SER A 9 -52.63 28.03 5.57
N THR A 10 -52.77 29.12 4.83
CA THR A 10 -52.34 30.46 5.22
C THR A 10 -53.20 30.96 6.38
N CYS A 11 -52.61 31.10 7.56
CA CYS A 11 -53.10 32.00 8.60
C CYS A 11 -52.02 33.07 8.84
N LEU A 12 -52.26 34.25 8.26
CA LEU A 12 -51.63 35.50 8.66
C LEU A 12 -52.39 36.02 9.88
N ILE A 13 -51.76 36.06 11.06
CA ILE A 13 -52.19 36.92 12.16
C ILE A 13 -50.95 37.62 12.75
N MET A 14 -50.90 38.90 12.39
CA MET A 14 -50.33 40.10 13.00
C MET A 14 -49.61 40.01 14.36
N SER A 15 -48.49 40.76 14.39
CA SER A 15 -47.99 41.62 15.48
C SER A 15 -47.47 40.99 16.77
N GLY A 16 -46.14 41.07 16.95
CA GLY A 16 -45.54 41.11 18.28
C GLY A 16 -44.10 40.62 18.34
N CYS A 17 -43.19 41.56 18.56
CA CYS A 17 -41.80 41.37 19.01
C CYS A 17 -40.82 40.74 17.99
N VAL A 18 -39.92 41.59 17.49
CA VAL A 18 -38.64 41.21 16.88
C VAL A 18 -37.72 40.70 18.00
N PRO A 19 -37.27 39.44 18.01
CA PRO A 19 -35.97 39.12 18.56
C PRO A 19 -34.96 39.31 17.44
N HIS A 20 -34.04 40.24 17.65
CA HIS A 20 -32.83 40.40 16.87
C HIS A 20 -32.02 39.10 17.02
N ILE A 21 -32.22 38.12 16.13
CA ILE A 21 -31.37 36.93 16.07
C ILE A 21 -30.11 37.35 15.32
N SER A 22 -29.18 37.84 16.13
CA SER A 22 -27.75 38.01 15.86
C SER A 22 -27.21 36.83 15.05
N ASP A 23 -26.63 37.11 13.88
CA ASP A 23 -25.36 36.65 13.29
C ASP A 23 -24.81 35.21 13.50
N SER A 24 -25.50 34.27 14.15
CA SER A 24 -24.90 33.00 14.60
C SER A 24 -25.21 31.79 13.72
N VAL A 25 -25.95 31.93 12.61
CA VAL A 25 -26.27 30.77 11.73
C VAL A 25 -25.30 30.67 10.55
N GLU A 26 -24.77 31.79 10.05
CA GLU A 26 -23.76 31.80 8.98
C GLU A 26 -22.39 31.28 9.45
N GLU A 27 -22.02 31.54 10.70
CA GLU A 27 -20.74 31.07 11.26
C GLU A 27 -20.70 29.54 11.45
N LEU A 28 -21.85 28.89 11.70
CA LEU A 28 -21.95 27.45 11.88
C LEU A 28 -21.87 26.68 10.55
N ALA A 29 -22.38 27.28 9.46
CA ALA A 29 -22.29 26.69 8.12
C ALA A 29 -20.85 26.75 7.59
N GLU A 30 -20.14 27.86 7.78
CA GLU A 30 -18.76 28.01 7.32
C GLU A 30 -17.77 27.12 8.09
N THR A 31 -17.97 26.94 9.40
CA THR A 31 -17.12 26.04 10.21
C THR A 31 -17.34 24.56 9.87
N THR A 32 -18.56 24.17 9.50
CA THR A 32 -18.87 22.78 9.12
C THR A 32 -18.29 22.43 7.74
N VAL A 33 -18.31 23.36 6.78
CA VAL A 33 -17.72 23.13 5.44
C VAL A 33 -16.19 23.13 5.49
N LYS A 34 -15.55 23.97 6.31
CA LYS A 34 -14.09 23.97 6.45
C LYS A 34 -13.53 22.67 7.05
N LYS A 35 -14.28 22.00 7.94
CA LYS A 35 -13.83 20.74 8.57
C LYS A 35 -13.94 19.51 7.65
N SER A 36 -14.80 19.56 6.63
CA SER A 36 -15.01 18.43 5.70
C SER A 36 -14.00 18.34 4.56
N ASN A 37 -13.22 19.40 4.31
CA ASN A 37 -12.24 19.45 3.21
C ASN A 37 -10.80 19.23 3.69
N GLU A 38 -10.61 18.88 4.95
CA GLU A 38 -9.33 18.41 5.44
C GLU A 38 -9.05 17.06 4.77
N LYS A 39 -8.40 17.12 3.60
CA LYS A 39 -7.84 15.94 2.95
C LYS A 39 -7.06 15.22 4.04
N PRO A 40 -7.35 13.94 4.35
CA PRO A 40 -6.53 13.21 5.27
C PRO A 40 -5.11 13.34 4.74
N VAL A 41 -4.26 14.04 5.50
CA VAL A 41 -2.83 14.04 5.26
C VAL A 41 -2.45 12.59 5.52
N VAL A 42 -2.46 11.79 4.46
CA VAL A 42 -1.83 10.49 4.49
C VAL A 42 -0.37 10.84 4.72
N GLU A 43 0.05 10.78 5.99
CA GLU A 43 1.46 10.76 6.37
C GLU A 43 2.07 9.54 5.67
N ARG A 44 2.49 9.75 4.42
CA ARG A 44 3.47 8.87 3.82
C ARG A 44 4.73 9.15 4.62
N ALA A 45 5.07 8.23 5.52
CA ALA A 45 6.38 8.19 6.15
C ALA A 45 7.43 8.44 5.06
N ARG A 46 8.05 9.61 5.10
CA ARG A 46 8.99 10.03 4.07
C ARG A 46 10.25 9.21 4.28
N LYS A 47 10.48 8.25 3.39
CA LYS A 47 11.68 7.41 3.44
C LYS A 47 12.91 8.29 3.33
N THR A 48 13.93 7.95 4.11
CA THR A 48 15.24 8.59 4.05
C THR A 48 15.89 8.32 2.70
N GLU A 49 16.85 9.16 2.31
CA GLU A 49 17.62 8.97 1.09
C GLU A 49 18.37 7.63 1.09
N ALA A 50 18.89 7.22 2.26
CA ALA A 50 19.55 5.94 2.44
C ALA A 50 18.61 4.75 2.19
N GLU A 51 17.36 4.81 2.67
CA GLU A 51 16.36 3.77 2.42
C GLU A 51 16.00 3.69 0.92
N LEU A 52 15.87 4.84 0.25
CA LEU A 52 15.58 4.86 -1.18
C LEU A 52 16.76 4.33 -2.01
N ALA A 53 17.99 4.65 -1.61
CA ALA A 53 19.21 4.12 -2.22
C ALA A 53 19.30 2.60 -2.06
N ALA A 54 19.01 2.07 -0.87
CA ALA A 54 19.01 0.62 -0.61
C ALA A 54 17.97 -0.11 -1.48
N VAL A 55 16.78 0.49 -1.63
CA VAL A 55 15.71 -0.07 -2.47
C VAL A 55 16.10 -0.05 -3.94
N THR A 56 16.63 1.07 -4.43
CA THR A 56 17.10 1.19 -5.81
C THR A 56 18.25 0.23 -6.08
N ALA A 57 19.14 0.03 -5.10
CA ALA A 57 20.24 -0.91 -5.18
C ALA A 57 19.79 -2.37 -5.25
N LEU A 58 18.57 -2.74 -4.85
CA LEU A 58 18.04 -4.11 -4.97
C LEU A 58 17.09 -4.28 -6.16
N ALA A 59 16.50 -3.19 -6.67
CA ALA A 59 15.67 -3.24 -7.86
C ALA A 59 16.47 -3.78 -9.07
N GLY A 60 15.77 -4.48 -9.97
CA GLY A 60 16.39 -5.05 -11.17
C GLY A 60 15.95 -6.47 -11.47
N LYS A 61 16.74 -7.13 -12.32
CA LYS A 61 16.50 -8.50 -12.78
C LYS A 61 17.15 -9.50 -11.83
N TRP A 62 16.39 -10.52 -11.48
CA TRP A 62 16.74 -11.59 -10.56
C TRP A 62 16.25 -12.92 -11.10
N SER A 63 16.72 -14.00 -10.48
CA SER A 63 16.13 -15.31 -10.60
C SER A 63 15.85 -15.94 -9.25
N VAL A 64 14.72 -16.66 -9.19
CA VAL A 64 14.38 -17.52 -8.06
C VAL A 64 14.68 -18.96 -8.46
N VAL A 65 15.51 -19.64 -7.67
CA VAL A 65 15.82 -21.07 -7.81
C VAL A 65 15.14 -21.81 -6.69
N ARG A 66 14.32 -22.81 -7.00
CA ARG A 66 13.48 -23.53 -6.02
C ARG A 66 14.10 -24.81 -5.51
N LYS A 67 14.75 -25.57 -6.39
CA LYS A 67 15.47 -26.81 -6.09
C LYS A 67 16.62 -26.95 -7.06
N GLN A 68 17.66 -27.67 -6.65
CA GLN A 68 18.78 -27.99 -7.52
C GLN A 68 18.26 -28.79 -8.73
N GLY A 69 18.60 -28.35 -9.94
CA GLY A 69 18.13 -28.97 -11.20
C GLY A 69 16.79 -28.43 -11.74
N GLN A 70 16.05 -27.57 -11.02
CA GLN A 70 14.90 -26.88 -11.60
C GLN A 70 15.34 -25.63 -12.36
N LYS A 71 14.66 -25.34 -13.48
CA LYS A 71 14.89 -24.13 -14.26
C LYS A 71 14.60 -22.89 -13.37
N PRO A 72 15.54 -21.94 -13.25
CA PRO A 72 15.32 -20.72 -12.50
C PRO A 72 14.14 -19.92 -13.08
N CYS A 73 13.31 -19.36 -12.21
CA CYS A 73 12.30 -18.39 -12.62
C CYS A 73 12.92 -17.03 -12.88
N ALA A 74 12.41 -16.29 -13.86
CA ALA A 74 12.70 -14.87 -13.97
C ALA A 74 11.93 -14.09 -12.89
N LEU A 75 12.61 -13.14 -12.25
CA LEU A 75 12.04 -12.24 -11.25
C LEU A 75 12.49 -10.81 -11.55
N GLN A 76 11.57 -9.87 -11.54
CA GLN A 76 11.86 -8.44 -11.62
C GLN A 76 11.43 -7.79 -10.31
N LEU A 77 12.38 -7.19 -9.60
CA LEU A 77 12.12 -6.31 -8.46
C LEU A 77 11.96 -4.88 -8.97
N LYS A 78 10.85 -4.23 -8.62
CA LYS A 78 10.49 -2.87 -9.06
C LYS A 78 10.46 -1.93 -7.85
N THR A 79 10.59 -0.64 -8.08
CA THR A 79 10.49 0.40 -7.03
C THR A 79 9.07 0.95 -6.85
N ALA A 80 8.13 0.55 -7.71
CA ALA A 80 6.72 0.91 -7.59
C ALA A 80 6.11 0.27 -6.33
N GLN A 81 5.21 0.99 -5.65
CA GLN A 81 4.58 0.52 -4.42
C GLN A 81 3.48 -0.53 -4.68
N PHE A 82 3.35 -1.48 -3.76
CA PHE A 82 2.28 -2.47 -3.64
C PHE A 82 1.87 -2.55 -2.15
N GLY A 83 0.89 -1.73 -1.76
CA GLY A 83 0.55 -1.53 -0.36
C GLY A 83 1.73 -0.96 0.44
N LYS A 84 2.18 -1.69 1.46
CA LYS A 84 3.37 -1.35 2.27
C LYS A 84 4.70 -1.91 1.72
N ASN A 85 4.63 -2.69 0.65
CA ASN A 85 5.76 -3.35 0.01
C ASN A 85 6.03 -2.75 -1.36
N TYR A 86 7.11 -3.17 -2.01
CA TYR A 86 7.39 -2.85 -3.40
C TYR A 86 6.89 -3.95 -4.33
N SER A 87 6.50 -3.57 -5.55
CA SER A 87 6.03 -4.52 -6.56
C SER A 87 7.17 -5.40 -7.07
N ALA A 88 6.85 -6.67 -7.27
CA ALA A 88 7.67 -7.63 -7.98
C ALA A 88 6.86 -8.29 -9.10
N SER A 89 7.54 -8.89 -10.07
CA SER A 89 6.89 -9.71 -11.08
C SER A 89 7.76 -10.91 -11.36
N SER A 90 7.21 -12.10 -11.15
CA SER A 90 7.88 -13.35 -11.45
C SER A 90 7.20 -14.07 -12.61
N VAL A 91 8.00 -14.71 -13.46
CA VAL A 91 7.52 -15.58 -14.52
C VAL A 91 8.01 -16.99 -14.19
N CYS A 92 7.10 -17.77 -13.64
CA CYS A 92 7.34 -19.14 -13.18
C CYS A 92 6.28 -20.09 -13.71
N SER A 93 6.69 -21.31 -14.09
CA SER A 93 5.78 -22.45 -14.10
C SER A 93 5.60 -22.95 -12.66
N GLY A 94 4.48 -22.62 -12.02
CA GLY A 94 4.12 -23.09 -10.66
C GLY A 94 4.44 -22.12 -9.51
N ARG A 95 4.25 -22.57 -8.27
CA ARG A 95 4.45 -21.76 -7.04
C ARG A 95 5.89 -21.83 -6.51
N PRO A 96 6.38 -20.79 -5.80
CA PRO A 96 5.67 -19.54 -5.48
C PRO A 96 5.75 -18.50 -6.61
N ASN A 97 4.67 -17.72 -6.77
CA ASN A 97 4.64 -16.52 -7.59
C ASN A 97 4.90 -15.33 -6.67
N VAL A 98 5.95 -14.58 -6.96
CA VAL A 98 6.36 -13.38 -6.23
C VAL A 98 5.63 -12.16 -6.81
N TRP A 99 4.94 -11.44 -5.94
CA TRP A 99 4.13 -10.26 -6.27
C TRP A 99 4.67 -8.99 -5.64
N ALA A 100 5.32 -9.12 -4.49
CA ALA A 100 5.91 -8.01 -3.80
C ALA A 100 7.20 -8.39 -3.09
N TRP A 101 7.98 -7.38 -2.74
CA TRP A 101 9.23 -7.51 -2.01
C TRP A 101 9.42 -6.33 -1.06
N ASN A 102 10.25 -6.51 -0.05
CA ASN A 102 10.66 -5.43 0.83
C ASN A 102 12.01 -5.75 1.48
N THR A 103 12.65 -4.75 2.07
CA THR A 103 13.78 -4.93 2.97
C THR A 103 13.27 -4.88 4.40
N LYS A 104 13.63 -5.86 5.21
CA LYS A 104 13.39 -5.84 6.66
C LYS A 104 14.70 -6.14 7.35
N GLU A 105 15.14 -5.22 8.20
CA GLU A 105 16.46 -5.25 8.83
C GLU A 105 17.53 -5.33 7.71
N ASP A 106 18.21 -6.46 7.56
CA ASP A 106 19.23 -6.73 6.55
C ASP A 106 18.82 -7.80 5.51
N ALA A 107 17.57 -8.25 5.55
CA ALA A 107 17.05 -9.28 4.66
C ALA A 107 16.16 -8.74 3.53
N LEU A 108 16.32 -9.33 2.35
CA LEU A 108 15.37 -9.20 1.25
C LEU A 108 14.22 -10.18 1.48
N VAL A 109 12.99 -9.67 1.62
CA VAL A 109 11.81 -10.49 1.88
C VAL A 109 10.89 -10.48 0.66
N LEU A 110 10.46 -11.66 0.21
CA LEU A 110 9.55 -11.85 -0.91
C LEU A 110 8.15 -12.21 -0.40
N TYR A 111 7.13 -11.71 -1.08
CA TYR A 111 5.73 -11.89 -0.72
C TYR A 111 4.89 -12.36 -1.90
N ASP A 112 3.87 -13.14 -1.59
CA ASP A 112 2.86 -13.56 -2.54
C ASP A 112 1.76 -12.49 -2.69
N HIS A 113 0.75 -12.77 -3.52
CA HIS A 113 -0.39 -11.87 -3.75
C HIS A 113 -1.23 -11.54 -2.51
N ARG A 114 -1.18 -12.38 -1.46
CA ARG A 114 -1.89 -12.19 -0.19
C ARG A 114 -1.03 -11.47 0.84
N SER A 115 0.16 -11.01 0.47
CA SER A 115 1.16 -10.46 1.39
C SER A 115 1.68 -11.47 2.40
N GLU A 116 1.57 -12.78 2.12
CA GLU A 116 2.21 -13.82 2.89
C GLU A 116 3.70 -13.90 2.50
N VAL A 117 4.56 -14.15 3.49
CA VAL A 117 6.00 -14.26 3.25
C VAL A 117 6.29 -15.56 2.52
N ILE A 118 6.92 -15.47 1.35
CA ILE A 118 7.42 -16.61 0.58
C ILE A 118 8.79 -17.03 1.09
N GLY A 119 9.65 -16.06 1.40
CA GLY A 119 11.02 -16.29 1.84
C GLY A 119 11.69 -14.99 2.24
N SER A 120 12.69 -15.10 3.10
CA SER A 120 13.54 -14.00 3.55
C SER A 120 14.97 -14.39 3.24
N PHE A 121 15.78 -13.50 2.70
CA PHE A 121 17.10 -13.86 2.18
C PHE A 121 18.17 -12.88 2.67
N HIS A 122 19.32 -13.41 3.09
CA HIS A 122 20.54 -12.61 3.31
C HIS A 122 21.52 -12.82 2.17
N LYS A 123 22.29 -11.78 1.88
CA LYS A 123 23.38 -11.83 0.91
C LYS A 123 24.48 -12.73 1.45
N ASN A 124 24.96 -13.68 0.63
CA ASN A 124 26.17 -14.43 0.93
C ASN A 124 27.39 -13.89 0.18
N GLU A 125 28.57 -14.41 0.54
CA GLU A 125 29.87 -14.00 0.00
C GLU A 125 30.00 -14.19 -1.52
N VAL A 126 29.23 -15.10 -2.12
CA VAL A 126 29.27 -15.44 -3.55
C VAL A 126 28.21 -14.67 -4.35
N GLY A 127 27.63 -13.60 -3.78
CA GLY A 127 26.62 -12.75 -4.45
C GLY A 127 25.25 -13.42 -4.65
N SER A 128 25.06 -14.65 -4.17
CA SER A 128 23.76 -15.30 -4.10
C SER A 128 23.09 -14.99 -2.76
N TRP A 129 21.77 -15.09 -2.71
CA TRP A 129 21.04 -14.84 -1.46
C TRP A 129 20.38 -16.14 -0.99
N LYS A 130 20.69 -16.54 0.24
CA LYS A 130 20.20 -17.76 0.89
C LYS A 130 19.13 -17.42 1.90
N GLU A 131 18.22 -18.36 2.13
CA GLU A 131 17.12 -18.18 3.05
C GLU A 131 17.61 -17.92 4.49
N ALA A 132 16.98 -16.94 5.13
CA ALA A 132 17.34 -16.33 6.40
C ALA A 132 16.71 -17.00 7.63
N LYS A 133 15.54 -17.64 7.46
CA LYS A 133 14.70 -18.06 8.59
C LYS A 133 14.39 -19.55 8.51
N ALA A 134 14.51 -20.25 9.64
CA ALA A 134 13.94 -21.58 9.80
C ALA A 134 12.41 -21.51 9.65
N GLY A 135 11.85 -22.28 8.71
CA GLY A 135 10.41 -22.35 8.42
C GLY A 135 10.00 -21.84 7.04
N GLY A 136 10.91 -21.25 6.26
CA GLY A 136 10.74 -21.07 4.83
C GLY A 136 11.16 -22.32 4.04
N ASP A 137 11.11 -22.29 2.69
CA ASP A 137 11.54 -23.43 1.87
C ASP A 137 13.06 -23.37 1.68
N PRO A 138 13.87 -24.20 2.38
CA PRO A 138 15.32 -24.10 2.42
C PRO A 138 15.99 -24.34 1.06
N ALA A 139 15.22 -24.79 0.07
CA ALA A 139 15.70 -24.97 -1.29
C ALA A 139 15.60 -23.68 -2.15
N LEU A 140 14.94 -22.62 -1.66
CA LEU A 140 14.84 -21.33 -2.34
C LEU A 140 16.14 -20.53 -2.27
N ARG A 141 16.58 -20.02 -3.43
CA ARG A 141 17.74 -19.12 -3.57
C ARG A 141 17.42 -18.00 -4.54
N LEU A 142 18.03 -16.84 -4.31
CA LEU A 142 17.97 -15.73 -5.26
C LEU A 142 19.34 -15.48 -5.90
N ILE A 143 19.30 -15.20 -7.21
CA ILE A 143 20.46 -14.84 -8.02
C ILE A 143 20.15 -13.50 -8.67
N ARG A 144 21.08 -12.55 -8.59
CA ARG A 144 20.94 -11.24 -9.22
C ARG A 144 21.56 -11.26 -10.61
N HIS A 145 20.95 -10.57 -11.57
CA HIS A 145 21.45 -10.43 -12.95
C HIS A 145 21.82 -8.98 -13.26
N GLY A 146 23.02 -8.78 -13.81
CA GLY A 146 23.53 -7.47 -14.20
C GLY A 146 23.99 -6.63 -13.00
N GLN A 147 25.30 -6.63 -12.76
CA GLN A 147 26.00 -5.58 -12.02
C GLN A 147 26.85 -4.80 -13.01
#